data_AF-A0A3D2PY83-F1
#
_entry.id   AF-A0A3D2PY83-F1
#
_cell.length_a   1.000
_cell.length_b   1.000
_cell.length_c   1.000
_cell.angle_alpha   90.00
_cell.angle_beta   90.00
_cell.angle_gamma   90.00
#
_symmetry.space_group_name_H-M   'P 1'
#
loop_
_entity.id
_entity.type
_entity.pdbx_description
1 polymer ?
#
loop_
_entity_poly.entity_id
_entity_poly.type
_entity_poly.pdbx_seq_one_letter_code
_entity_poly.pdbx_strand_id
1 'polypeptide(L)'
;EVEVRPDYDGEDRKISLDMTLELDICIWKETEADVVEDVYSLQEEMTPTYEEVAMSRLLAKNYAKCRVTDRMNLKKNQENILQICSCEGMAFIDHVEPQADGLKVEGSLNVEILYVTTDDAMPIGTCRETFPFEQLIEVPEMTVDMTYELEAGIEQLSAILLDNTQIEVKAVLNLNLIAFSQENLQKMNEIRITERDMEELQRQPGITGYIVREGDSLWKIAKANHTTISQLMETNDLKSEEIQKGDKLLIVKMVS
;
A
#
# COMPACT_ATOMS: atom_id res chain seq x y z
N GLU A 1 11.03 30.21 19.09
CA GLU A 1 10.92 31.32 20.04
C GLU A 1 9.58 32.02 19.84
N VAL A 2 8.84 32.28 20.92
CA VAL A 2 7.56 33.01 20.87
C VAL A 2 7.82 34.41 21.42
N GLU A 3 7.63 35.42 20.60
CA GLU A 3 7.76 36.83 21.01
C GLU A 3 6.42 37.54 20.89
N VAL A 4 6.09 38.34 21.91
CA VAL A 4 4.96 39.27 21.82
C VAL A 4 5.49 40.61 21.33
N ARG A 5 4.82 41.19 20.34
CA ARG A 5 5.17 42.48 19.75
C ARG A 5 3.97 43.42 19.74
N PRO A 6 4.19 44.74 19.90
CA PRO A 6 3.13 45.71 19.82
C PRO A 6 2.53 45.82 18.41
N ASP A 7 1.23 46.08 18.35
CA ASP A 7 0.51 46.45 17.13
C ASP A 7 0.76 47.92 16.76
N TYR A 8 0.03 48.45 15.78
CA TYR A 8 0.18 49.84 15.35
C TYR A 8 -0.21 50.85 16.44
N ASP A 9 -1.05 50.43 17.38
CA ASP A 9 -1.53 51.26 18.50
C ASP A 9 -0.60 51.15 19.73
N GLY A 10 0.48 50.36 19.63
CA GLY A 10 1.44 50.15 20.72
C GLY A 10 1.00 49.10 21.73
N GLU A 11 -0.09 48.37 21.47
CA GLU A 11 -0.58 47.33 22.37
C GLU A 11 -0.02 45.96 21.98
N ASP A 12 0.36 45.15 22.96
CA ASP A 12 0.99 43.84 22.82
C ASP A 12 0.01 42.77 22.29
N ARG A 13 -0.40 42.91 21.02
CA ARG A 13 -1.42 42.09 20.36
C ARG A 13 -0.90 41.24 19.20
N LYS A 14 0.39 41.31 18.87
CA LYS A 14 1.01 40.45 17.85
C LYS A 14 1.85 39.38 18.51
N ILE A 15 1.67 38.14 18.07
CA ILE A 15 2.52 37.01 18.45
C ILE A 15 3.36 36.65 17.23
N SER A 16 4.68 36.69 17.39
CA SER A 16 5.65 36.19 16.41
C SER A 16 6.18 34.84 16.89
N LEU A 17 6.14 33.86 16.00
CA LEU A 17 6.60 32.50 16.27
C LEU A 17 7.71 32.16 15.27
N ASP A 18 8.92 31.98 15.79
CA ASP A 18 10.01 31.36 15.04
C ASP A 18 10.08 29.89 15.43
N MET A 19 9.78 28.98 14.50
CA MET A 19 9.80 27.54 14.74
C MET A 19 10.71 26.83 13.74
N THR A 20 11.42 25.81 14.21
CA THR A 20 12.12 24.85 13.36
C THR A 20 11.31 23.57 13.35
N LEU A 21 10.89 23.14 12.16
CA LEU A 21 10.18 21.88 11.95
C LEU A 21 11.19 20.83 11.47
N GLU A 22 11.20 19.68 12.11
CA GLU A 22 11.87 18.48 11.61
C GLU A 22 10.79 17.61 10.98
N LEU A 23 10.98 17.26 9.70
CA LEU A 23 10.01 16.51 8.91
C LEU A 23 10.68 15.24 8.40
N ASP A 24 10.11 14.09 8.73
CA ASP A 24 10.42 12.81 8.09
C ASP A 24 9.38 12.56 7.00
N ILE A 25 9.82 12.43 5.76
CA ILE A 25 8.94 12.31 4.59
C ILE A 25 9.33 11.05 3.80
N CYS A 26 8.39 10.11 3.67
CA CYS A 26 8.50 8.97 2.77
C CYS A 26 7.63 9.19 1.52
N ILE A 27 8.19 8.99 0.33
CA ILE A 27 7.47 9.16 -0.95
C ILE A 27 7.53 7.86 -1.74
N TRP A 28 6.36 7.30 -2.02
CA TRP A 28 6.19 6.12 -2.85
C TRP A 28 5.77 6.51 -4.26
N LYS A 29 6.33 5.87 -5.27
CA LYS A 29 5.97 6.05 -6.69
C LYS A 29 5.70 4.69 -7.33
N GLU A 30 4.49 4.53 -7.84
CA GLU A 30 4.13 3.37 -8.66
C GLU A 30 4.81 3.46 -10.04
N THR A 31 5.39 2.35 -10.48
CA THR A 31 6.09 2.24 -11.76
C THR A 31 5.66 0.98 -12.46
N GLU A 32 5.22 1.11 -13.71
CA GLU A 32 4.97 -0.01 -14.61
C GLU A 32 6.25 -0.33 -15.38
N ALA A 33 6.55 -1.61 -15.55
CA ALA A 33 7.72 -2.06 -16.31
C ALA A 33 7.33 -3.27 -17.16
N ASP A 34 7.61 -3.19 -18.46
CA ASP A 34 7.49 -4.32 -19.37
C ASP A 34 8.69 -5.25 -19.18
N VAL A 35 8.43 -6.53 -18.93
CA VAL A 35 9.47 -7.55 -18.78
C VAL A 35 9.39 -8.52 -19.95
N VAL A 36 10.54 -8.78 -20.59
CA VAL A 36 10.63 -9.79 -21.64
C VAL A 36 10.64 -11.17 -20.99
N GLU A 37 9.56 -11.93 -21.15
CA GLU A 37 9.42 -13.28 -20.61
C GLU A 37 10.14 -14.34 -21.47
N ASP A 38 10.12 -14.17 -22.79
CA ASP A 38 10.66 -15.17 -23.72
C ASP A 38 11.13 -14.55 -25.04
N VAL A 39 12.03 -15.27 -25.72
CA VAL A 39 12.60 -14.90 -27.01
C VAL A 39 12.94 -16.16 -27.82
N TYR A 40 12.75 -16.12 -29.14
CA TYR A 40 13.30 -17.13 -30.04
C TYR A 40 13.56 -16.54 -31.43
N SER A 41 14.41 -17.23 -32.20
CA SER A 41 14.71 -16.92 -33.60
C SER A 41 14.59 -18.16 -34.47
N LEU A 42 14.25 -17.95 -35.75
CA LEU A 42 14.21 -18.99 -36.78
C LEU A 42 15.59 -19.23 -37.44
N GLN A 43 16.54 -18.33 -37.27
CA GLN A 43 17.87 -18.42 -37.88
C GLN A 43 18.92 -18.94 -36.89
N GLU A 44 18.94 -18.34 -35.71
CA GLU A 44 19.96 -18.60 -34.69
C GLU A 44 19.34 -19.27 -33.47
N GLU A 45 20.17 -20.05 -32.78
CA GLU A 45 19.76 -20.62 -31.51
C GLU A 45 19.94 -19.58 -30.40
N MET A 46 18.84 -19.27 -29.69
CA MET A 46 18.79 -18.26 -28.65
C MET A 46 18.55 -18.92 -27.30
N THR A 47 19.53 -18.84 -26.41
CA THR A 47 19.44 -19.33 -25.03
C THR A 47 19.36 -18.14 -24.07
N PRO A 48 18.15 -17.73 -23.63
CA PRO A 48 18.01 -16.70 -22.62
C PRO A 48 18.46 -17.21 -21.24
N THR A 49 18.98 -16.28 -20.45
CA THR A 49 19.24 -16.45 -19.02
C THR A 49 18.31 -15.53 -18.24
N TYR A 50 17.93 -15.98 -17.05
CA TYR A 50 16.98 -15.28 -16.20
C TYR A 50 17.62 -14.97 -14.86
N GLU A 51 17.27 -13.81 -14.31
CA GLU A 51 17.58 -13.42 -12.95
C GLU A 51 16.27 -13.23 -12.16
N GLU A 52 16.33 -13.54 -10.88
CA GLU A 52 15.20 -13.31 -9.98
C GLU A 52 15.25 -11.87 -9.46
N VAL A 53 14.16 -11.14 -9.67
CA VAL A 53 14.01 -9.76 -9.21
C VAL A 53 12.91 -9.73 -8.16
N ALA A 54 13.24 -9.25 -6.97
CA ALA A 54 12.25 -8.98 -5.94
C ALA A 54 11.63 -7.60 -6.18
N MET A 55 10.30 -7.54 -6.16
CA MET A 55 9.52 -6.31 -6.31
C MET A 55 8.49 -6.20 -5.20
N SER A 56 8.11 -4.97 -4.88
CA SER A 56 7.05 -4.69 -3.93
C SER A 56 5.75 -4.41 -4.68
N ARG A 57 4.72 -5.23 -4.47
CA ARG A 57 3.38 -4.98 -5.00
C ARG A 57 2.54 -4.30 -3.92
N LEU A 58 1.97 -3.15 -4.24
CA LEU A 58 1.06 -2.44 -3.34
C LEU A 58 -0.22 -3.28 -3.12
N LEU A 59 -0.48 -3.66 -1.87
CA LEU A 59 -1.71 -4.36 -1.48
C LEU A 59 -2.81 -3.39 -1.09
N ALA A 60 -2.45 -2.38 -0.30
CA ALA A 60 -3.40 -1.39 0.19
C ALA A 60 -2.74 -0.05 0.48
N LYS A 61 -3.49 1.02 0.21
CA LYS A 61 -3.27 2.35 0.77
C LYS A 61 -4.60 2.83 1.35
N ASN A 62 -4.75 2.76 2.67
CA ASN A 62 -6.04 2.96 3.33
C ASN A 62 -5.97 4.11 4.35
N TYR A 63 -7.07 4.85 4.42
CA TYR A 63 -7.34 5.91 5.38
C TYR A 63 -8.54 5.46 6.23
N ALA A 64 -8.27 4.72 7.30
CA ALA A 64 -9.32 4.22 8.17
C ALA A 64 -9.63 5.25 9.27
N LYS A 65 -10.93 5.43 9.57
CA LYS A 65 -11.37 6.33 10.63
C LYS A 65 -11.82 5.54 11.84
N CYS A 66 -11.23 5.83 13.00
CA CYS A 66 -11.69 5.30 14.29
C CYS A 66 -12.34 6.45 15.09
N ARG A 67 -13.57 6.24 15.59
CA ARG A 67 -14.27 7.22 16.43
C ARG A 67 -14.17 6.81 17.88
N VAL A 68 -13.65 7.69 18.70
CA VAL A 68 -13.62 7.54 20.16
C VAL A 68 -14.64 8.50 20.75
N THR A 69 -15.57 7.98 21.56
CA THR A 69 -16.52 8.79 22.32
C THR A 69 -16.69 8.18 23.67
N ASP A 70 -16.16 8.84 24.69
CA ASP A 70 -16.21 8.35 26.06
C ASP A 70 -16.19 9.52 27.05
N ARG A 71 -16.40 9.19 28.33
CA ARG A 71 -16.50 10.17 29.42
C ARG A 71 -15.36 9.98 30.39
N MET A 72 -14.84 11.10 30.86
CA MET A 72 -13.90 11.14 31.98
C MET A 72 -14.48 11.96 33.13
N ASN A 73 -14.04 11.62 34.34
CA ASN A 73 -14.43 12.33 35.55
C ASN A 73 -13.19 12.90 36.23
N LEU A 74 -13.34 14.04 36.88
CA LEU A 74 -12.30 14.58 37.74
C LEU A 74 -11.94 13.59 38.87
N LYS A 75 -10.65 13.52 39.18
CA LYS A 75 -10.13 12.79 40.34
C LYS A 75 -10.52 13.53 41.62
N LYS A 76 -10.60 12.81 42.74
CA LYS A 76 -11.08 13.35 44.04
C LYS A 76 -10.33 14.58 44.57
N ASN A 77 -9.13 14.85 44.06
CA ASN A 77 -8.27 15.95 44.47
C ASN A 77 -8.27 17.12 43.47
N GLN A 78 -9.19 17.13 42.51
CA GLN A 78 -9.32 18.16 41.49
C GLN A 78 -10.55 19.02 41.76
N GLU A 79 -10.38 20.32 41.63
CA GLU A 79 -11.47 21.30 41.78
C GLU A 79 -12.45 21.22 40.60
N ASN A 80 -13.72 21.48 40.90
CA ASN A 80 -14.80 21.46 39.92
C ASN A 80 -14.51 22.40 38.74
N ILE A 81 -14.92 21.99 37.54
CA ILE A 81 -14.75 22.74 36.29
C ILE A 81 -15.82 23.82 36.18
N LEU A 82 -15.37 25.06 35.96
CA LEU A 82 -16.21 26.17 35.53
C LEU A 82 -16.27 26.25 34.00
N GLN A 83 -15.14 26.10 33.32
CA GLN A 83 -15.04 26.21 31.87
C GLN A 83 -13.83 25.44 31.32
N ILE A 84 -14.00 24.76 30.18
CA ILE A 84 -12.89 24.15 29.43
C ILE A 84 -12.17 25.21 28.60
N CYS A 85 -10.84 25.27 28.70
CA CYS A 85 -9.99 26.20 27.95
C CYS A 85 -9.38 25.55 26.70
N SER A 86 -8.78 24.38 26.86
CA SER A 86 -8.17 23.62 25.74
C SER A 86 -8.34 22.12 25.95
N CYS A 87 -8.31 21.39 24.84
CA CYS A 87 -8.31 19.94 24.79
C CYS A 87 -7.28 19.53 23.75
N GLU A 88 -6.23 18.88 24.20
CA GLU A 88 -5.11 18.41 23.38
C GLU A 88 -5.02 16.89 23.52
N GLY A 89 -4.47 16.23 22.51
CA GLY A 89 -4.29 14.80 22.58
C GLY A 89 -3.23 14.28 21.65
N MET A 90 -2.84 13.04 21.90
CA MET A 90 -1.88 12.30 21.10
C MET A 90 -2.35 10.85 21.00
N ALA A 91 -2.39 10.33 19.78
CA ALA A 91 -2.76 8.95 19.51
C ALA A 91 -1.50 8.09 19.33
N PHE A 92 -1.50 6.91 19.91
CA PHE A 92 -0.44 5.93 19.85
C PHE A 92 -0.99 4.60 19.36
N ILE A 93 -0.19 3.89 18.57
CA ILE A 93 -0.46 2.51 18.19
C ILE A 93 0.33 1.63 19.17
N ASP A 94 -0.37 0.77 19.89
CA ASP A 94 0.22 -0.10 20.91
C ASP A 94 0.50 -1.49 20.35
N HIS A 95 -0.44 -2.01 19.55
CA HIS A 95 -0.34 -3.35 18.96
C HIS A 95 -1.04 -3.43 17.60
N VAL A 96 -0.50 -4.27 16.70
CA VAL A 96 -1.11 -4.59 15.42
C VAL A 96 -1.09 -6.11 15.26
N GLU A 97 -2.28 -6.70 15.04
CA GLU A 97 -2.47 -8.13 14.86
C GLU A 97 -3.00 -8.42 13.45
N PRO A 98 -2.28 -9.21 12.63
CA PRO A 98 -2.80 -9.70 11.35
C PRO A 98 -4.00 -10.64 11.54
N GLN A 99 -5.06 -10.40 10.78
CA GLN A 99 -6.28 -11.23 10.75
C GLN A 99 -6.62 -11.64 9.31
N ALA A 100 -7.63 -12.49 9.13
CA ALA A 100 -8.00 -13.02 7.81
C ALA A 100 -8.36 -11.92 6.79
N ASP A 101 -9.00 -10.84 7.26
CA ASP A 101 -9.56 -9.79 6.41
C ASP A 101 -8.79 -8.46 6.51
N GLY A 102 -7.66 -8.41 7.22
CA GLY A 102 -6.92 -7.17 7.41
C GLY A 102 -6.01 -7.13 8.64
N LEU A 103 -5.61 -5.92 9.04
CA LEU A 103 -4.83 -5.65 10.24
C LEU A 103 -5.74 -5.11 11.34
N LYS A 104 -5.83 -5.81 12.47
CA LYS A 104 -6.48 -5.29 13.68
C LYS A 104 -5.49 -4.40 14.41
N VAL A 105 -5.83 -3.12 14.54
CA VAL A 105 -5.00 -2.09 15.18
C VAL A 105 -5.60 -1.76 16.54
N GLU A 106 -4.77 -1.86 17.58
CA GLU A 106 -5.09 -1.47 18.94
C GLU A 106 -4.15 -0.35 19.38
N GLY A 107 -4.71 0.64 20.06
CA GLY A 107 -3.94 1.80 20.48
C GLY A 107 -4.63 2.61 21.56
N SER A 108 -4.02 3.74 21.88
CA SER A 108 -4.45 4.62 22.95
C SER A 108 -4.44 6.08 22.52
N LEU A 109 -5.52 6.79 22.86
CA LEU A 109 -5.64 8.23 22.73
C LEU A 109 -5.42 8.86 24.11
N ASN A 110 -4.28 9.51 24.29
CA ASN A 110 -3.99 10.30 25.49
C ASN A 110 -4.56 11.70 25.30
N VAL A 111 -5.40 12.15 26.23
CA VAL A 111 -6.04 13.47 26.20
C VAL A 111 -5.64 14.26 27.44
N GLU A 112 -5.32 15.52 27.24
CA GLU A 112 -5.06 16.51 28.28
C GLU A 112 -6.01 17.71 28.11
N ILE A 113 -6.65 18.11 29.20
CA ILE A 113 -7.62 19.20 29.22
C ILE A 113 -7.18 20.24 30.22
N LEU A 114 -7.05 21.49 29.75
CA LEU A 114 -6.86 22.67 30.59
C LEU A 114 -8.23 23.30 30.85
N TYR A 115 -8.53 23.64 32.10
CA TYR A 115 -9.82 24.20 32.48
C TYR A 115 -9.72 25.23 33.61
N VAL A 116 -10.68 26.14 33.67
CA VAL A 116 -10.88 27.07 34.80
C VAL A 116 -11.67 26.36 35.88
N THR A 117 -11.26 26.50 37.14
CA THR A 117 -11.96 25.88 38.27
C THR A 117 -13.03 26.80 38.85
N THR A 118 -13.88 26.28 39.73
CA THR A 118 -14.82 27.11 40.51
C THR A 118 -14.20 27.76 41.76
N ASP A 119 -12.94 27.48 42.08
CA ASP A 119 -12.23 28.05 43.23
C ASP A 119 -11.24 29.13 42.78
N ASP A 120 -11.51 30.38 43.17
CA ASP A 120 -10.66 31.54 42.86
C ASP A 120 -9.23 31.41 43.42
N ALA A 121 -9.01 30.60 44.47
CA ALA A 121 -7.68 30.35 45.02
C ALA A 121 -6.85 29.39 44.13
N MET A 122 -7.51 28.54 43.34
CA MET A 122 -6.89 27.61 42.39
C MET A 122 -7.56 27.73 41.02
N PRO A 123 -7.39 28.87 40.31
CA PRO A 123 -8.24 29.23 39.17
C PRO A 123 -8.03 28.35 37.93
N ILE A 124 -6.96 27.57 37.85
CA ILE A 124 -6.62 26.74 36.68
C ILE A 124 -6.34 25.31 37.12
N GLY A 125 -6.95 24.35 36.42
CA GLY A 125 -6.75 22.92 36.60
C GLY A 125 -6.36 22.23 35.29
N THR A 126 -5.72 21.07 35.43
CA THR A 126 -5.47 20.13 34.32
C THR A 126 -6.00 18.76 34.69
N CYS A 127 -6.58 18.05 33.73
CA CYS A 127 -6.89 16.63 33.85
C CYS A 127 -6.43 15.87 32.61
N ARG A 128 -6.05 14.61 32.81
CA ARG A 128 -5.54 13.71 31.78
C ARG A 128 -6.22 12.37 31.90
N GLU A 129 -6.58 11.80 30.75
CA GLU A 129 -7.15 10.47 30.65
C GLU A 129 -6.65 9.79 29.37
N THR A 130 -6.65 8.46 29.38
CA THR A 130 -6.28 7.64 28.23
C THR A 130 -7.49 6.84 27.78
N PHE A 131 -7.84 6.97 26.50
CA PHE A 131 -8.95 6.25 25.89
C PHE A 131 -8.42 5.18 24.93
N PRO A 132 -8.66 3.88 25.19
CA PRO A 132 -8.28 2.84 24.24
C PRO A 132 -9.13 2.93 22.98
N PHE A 133 -8.53 2.60 21.85
CA PHE A 133 -9.24 2.45 20.58
C PHE A 133 -8.82 1.17 19.86
N GLU A 134 -9.75 0.66 19.06
CA GLU A 134 -9.57 -0.54 18.25
C GLU A 134 -10.17 -0.29 16.87
N GLN A 135 -9.48 -0.70 15.81
CA GLN A 135 -9.95 -0.59 14.45
C GLN A 135 -9.38 -1.71 13.57
N LEU A 136 -10.24 -2.37 12.79
CA LEU A 136 -9.80 -3.24 11.70
C LEU A 136 -9.57 -2.40 10.44
N ILE A 137 -8.38 -2.51 9.85
CA ILE A 137 -8.05 -1.93 8.56
C ILE A 137 -7.99 -3.06 7.54
N GLU A 138 -8.91 -3.03 6.57
CA GLU A 138 -8.97 -4.03 5.51
C GLU A 138 -7.73 -3.94 4.61
N VAL A 139 -7.11 -5.09 4.38
CA VAL A 139 -6.00 -5.27 3.44
C VAL A 139 -6.32 -6.51 2.60
N PRO A 140 -6.67 -6.37 1.31
CA PRO A 140 -6.94 -7.51 0.46
C PRO A 140 -5.65 -8.27 0.15
N GLU A 141 -5.78 -9.57 -0.12
CA GLU A 141 -4.69 -10.44 -0.61
C GLU A 141 -3.45 -10.44 0.31
N MET A 142 -3.66 -10.41 1.63
CA MET A 142 -2.56 -10.45 2.60
C MET A 142 -1.67 -11.68 2.41
N THR A 143 -0.36 -11.43 2.40
CA THR A 143 0.68 -12.46 2.33
C THR A 143 1.43 -12.57 3.66
N VAL A 144 2.08 -13.71 3.91
CA VAL A 144 2.82 -13.96 5.16
C VAL A 144 4.07 -13.07 5.27
N ASP A 145 4.63 -12.67 4.14
CA ASP A 145 5.81 -11.82 3.98
C ASP A 145 5.47 -10.33 3.73
N MET A 146 4.21 -9.95 3.93
CA MET A 146 3.76 -8.58 3.78
C MET A 146 4.54 -7.63 4.71
N THR A 147 4.88 -6.45 4.18
CA THR A 147 5.41 -5.33 4.96
C THR A 147 4.40 -4.18 4.95
N TYR A 148 4.38 -3.37 6.00
CA TYR A 148 3.49 -2.21 6.08
C TYR A 148 4.05 -1.09 6.95
N GLU A 149 3.61 0.12 6.64
CA GLU A 149 3.79 1.32 7.47
C GLU A 149 2.41 1.80 7.91
N LEU A 150 2.26 2.07 9.21
CA LEU A 150 1.01 2.48 9.82
C LEU A 150 1.23 3.66 10.78
N GLU A 151 0.46 4.72 10.60
CA GLU A 151 0.49 5.90 11.46
C GLU A 151 -0.90 6.24 11.98
N ALA A 152 -0.97 6.70 13.24
CA ALA A 152 -2.18 7.23 13.84
C ALA A 152 -2.08 8.74 14.01
N GLY A 153 -3.10 9.46 13.58
CA GLY A 153 -3.24 10.90 13.76
C GLY A 153 -4.62 11.28 14.27
N ILE A 154 -4.73 12.45 14.88
CA ILE A 154 -6.00 13.01 15.33
C ILE A 154 -6.52 13.93 14.23
N GLU A 155 -7.66 13.58 13.62
CA GLU A 155 -8.35 14.45 12.66
C GLU A 155 -9.19 15.50 13.38
N GLN A 156 -9.85 15.09 14.46
CA GLN A 156 -10.70 15.95 15.27
C GLN A 156 -10.63 15.52 16.74
N LEU A 157 -10.55 16.49 17.64
CA LEU A 157 -10.67 16.28 19.09
C LEU A 157 -11.55 17.38 19.68
N SER A 158 -12.49 17.00 20.53
CA SER A 158 -13.38 17.92 21.23
C SER A 158 -13.71 17.39 22.62
N ALA A 159 -13.85 18.31 23.57
CA ALA A 159 -14.30 18.04 24.91
C ALA A 159 -15.56 18.86 25.21
N ILE A 160 -16.58 18.20 25.74
CA ILE A 160 -17.88 18.80 26.05
C ILE A 160 -18.11 18.63 27.55
N LEU A 161 -18.27 19.75 28.25
CA LEU A 161 -18.59 19.74 29.67
C LEU A 161 -20.05 19.28 29.86
N LEU A 162 -20.25 18.18 30.59
CA LEU A 162 -21.58 17.65 30.89
C LEU A 162 -22.13 18.23 32.20
N ASP A 163 -21.27 18.28 33.22
CA ASP A 163 -21.49 18.96 34.49
C ASP A 163 -20.16 19.51 35.01
N ASN A 164 -20.10 19.96 36.27
CA ASN A 164 -18.90 20.56 36.84
C ASN A 164 -17.78 19.55 37.19
N THR A 165 -17.93 18.27 36.88
CA THR A 165 -16.95 17.20 37.17
C THR A 165 -16.76 16.20 36.03
N GLN A 166 -17.70 16.14 35.08
CA GLN A 166 -17.73 15.16 34.00
C GLN A 166 -17.57 15.83 32.64
N ILE A 167 -16.68 15.26 31.84
CA ILE A 167 -16.36 15.72 30.48
C ILE A 167 -16.61 14.57 29.51
N GLU A 168 -17.34 14.83 28.43
CA GLU A 168 -17.43 13.94 27.27
C GLU A 168 -16.35 14.30 26.26
N VAL A 169 -15.49 13.34 25.92
CA VAL A 169 -14.47 13.48 24.89
C VAL A 169 -14.96 12.81 23.62
N LYS A 170 -14.87 13.53 22.51
CA LYS A 170 -15.14 13.01 21.16
C LYS A 170 -13.93 13.25 20.29
N ALA A 171 -13.38 12.17 19.75
CA ALA A 171 -12.26 12.20 18.82
C ALA A 171 -12.55 11.38 17.57
N VAL A 172 -11.98 11.85 16.46
CA VAL A 172 -11.88 11.10 15.21
C VAL A 172 -10.40 10.92 14.92
N LEU A 173 -9.97 9.67 14.91
CA LEU A 173 -8.60 9.28 14.59
C LEU A 173 -8.52 8.82 13.14
N ASN A 174 -7.47 9.23 12.45
CA ASN A 174 -7.09 8.71 11.15
C ASN A 174 -5.95 7.70 11.32
N LEU A 175 -6.15 6.50 10.81
CA LEU A 175 -5.13 5.48 10.71
C LEU A 175 -4.71 5.36 9.23
N ASN A 176 -3.49 5.80 8.94
CA ASN A 176 -2.92 5.82 7.60
C ASN A 176 -2.05 4.58 7.42
N LEU A 177 -2.50 3.65 6.58
CA LEU A 177 -1.78 2.42 6.27
C LEU A 177 -1.30 2.43 4.82
N ILE A 178 -0.06 2.00 4.61
CA ILE A 178 0.42 1.51 3.31
C ILE A 178 1.02 0.12 3.49
N ALA A 179 0.59 -0.85 2.68
CA ALA A 179 0.96 -2.25 2.80
C ALA A 179 1.43 -2.81 1.45
N PHE A 180 2.50 -3.62 1.49
CA PHE A 180 3.15 -4.21 0.32
C PHE A 180 3.35 -5.72 0.51
N SER A 181 3.11 -6.49 -0.55
CA SER A 181 3.61 -7.86 -0.66
C SER A 181 4.95 -7.87 -1.38
N GLN A 182 5.77 -8.88 -1.10
CA GLN A 182 6.97 -9.13 -1.87
C GLN A 182 6.65 -10.15 -2.96
N GLU A 183 6.97 -9.81 -4.20
CA GLU A 183 6.81 -10.70 -5.34
C GLU A 183 8.16 -10.90 -6.01
N ASN A 184 8.42 -12.13 -6.44
CA ASN A 184 9.62 -12.46 -7.20
C ASN A 184 9.24 -12.72 -8.64
N LEU A 185 9.92 -12.04 -9.56
CA LEU A 185 9.70 -12.17 -10.99
C LEU A 185 11.00 -12.60 -11.68
N GLN A 186 10.87 -13.50 -12.65
CA GLN A 186 11.98 -13.93 -13.50
C GLN A 186 12.13 -12.94 -14.66
N LYS A 187 13.17 -12.13 -14.62
CA LYS A 187 13.50 -11.17 -15.66
C LYS A 187 14.58 -11.76 -16.57
N MET A 188 14.37 -11.71 -17.88
CA MET A 188 15.42 -12.07 -18.82
C MET A 188 16.59 -11.07 -18.71
N ASN A 189 17.79 -11.60 -18.47
CA ASN A 189 18.99 -10.81 -18.24
C ASN A 189 19.85 -10.75 -19.51
N GLU A 190 20.28 -11.91 -20.00
CA GLU A 190 21.13 -12.02 -21.18
C GLU A 190 20.60 -13.08 -22.14
N ILE A 191 20.85 -12.89 -23.44
CA ILE A 191 20.56 -13.87 -24.48
C ILE A 191 21.89 -14.32 -25.08
N ARG A 192 22.19 -15.61 -24.96
CA ARG A 192 23.30 -16.22 -25.69
C ARG A 192 22.82 -16.67 -27.06
N ILE A 193 23.48 -16.18 -28.09
CA ILE A 193 23.20 -16.53 -29.48
C ILE A 193 24.29 -17.46 -29.99
N THR A 194 23.91 -18.58 -30.60
CA THR A 194 24.83 -19.51 -31.26
C THR A 194 24.31 -19.93 -32.63
N GLU A 195 25.23 -20.37 -33.48
CA GLU A 195 24.87 -21.02 -34.75
C GLU A 195 23.96 -22.23 -34.48
N ARG A 196 22.97 -22.41 -35.35
CA ARG A 196 21.98 -23.48 -35.23
C ARG A 196 22.48 -24.76 -35.90
N ASP A 197 22.15 -25.89 -35.28
CA ASP A 197 22.38 -27.20 -35.89
C ASP A 197 21.38 -27.45 -37.03
N MET A 198 21.88 -27.30 -38.26
CA MET A 198 21.09 -27.50 -39.47
C MET A 198 20.74 -28.97 -39.72
N GLU A 199 21.52 -29.93 -39.21
CA GLU A 199 21.22 -31.35 -39.37
C GLU A 199 20.03 -31.77 -38.51
N GLU A 200 19.96 -31.27 -37.28
CA GLU A 200 18.84 -31.53 -36.38
C GLU A 200 17.54 -30.93 -36.94
N LEU A 201 17.61 -29.68 -37.44
CA LEU A 201 16.47 -29.03 -38.06
C LEU A 201 15.95 -29.81 -39.27
N GLN A 202 16.84 -30.34 -40.13
CA GLN A 202 16.44 -31.13 -41.30
C GLN A 202 15.74 -32.45 -40.96
N ARG A 203 16.05 -33.05 -39.81
CA ARG A 203 15.40 -34.30 -39.37
C ARG A 203 13.95 -34.12 -38.95
N GLN A 204 13.57 -32.90 -38.56
CA GLN A 204 12.20 -32.59 -38.19
C GLN A 204 11.27 -32.51 -39.42
N PRO A 205 10.00 -32.92 -39.31
CA PRO A 205 9.05 -32.84 -40.42
C PRO A 205 8.86 -31.40 -40.90
N GLY A 206 8.72 -31.20 -42.21
CA GLY A 206 8.46 -29.88 -42.80
C GLY A 206 7.02 -29.40 -42.62
N ILE A 207 6.08 -30.35 -42.47
CA ILE A 207 4.65 -30.07 -42.26
C ILE A 207 4.15 -31.01 -41.16
N THR A 208 3.48 -30.45 -40.15
CA THR A 208 2.95 -31.18 -39.00
C THR A 208 1.50 -30.78 -38.77
N GLY A 209 0.61 -31.77 -38.60
CA GLY A 209 -0.72 -31.53 -38.05
C GLY A 209 -0.69 -31.56 -36.53
N TYR A 210 -1.14 -30.49 -35.88
CA TYR A 210 -1.12 -30.32 -34.42
C TYR A 210 -2.53 -30.14 -33.87
N ILE A 211 -2.81 -30.72 -32.70
CA ILE A 211 -4.08 -30.52 -31.99
C ILE A 211 -3.78 -29.73 -30.72
N VAL A 212 -4.37 -28.54 -30.61
CA VAL A 212 -4.14 -27.59 -29.52
C VAL A 212 -4.50 -28.22 -28.18
N ARG A 213 -3.60 -28.09 -27.22
CA ARG A 213 -3.76 -28.58 -25.84
C ARG A 213 -4.11 -27.43 -24.90
N GLU A 214 -4.49 -27.80 -23.69
CA GLU A 214 -4.78 -26.83 -22.64
C GLU A 214 -3.50 -26.10 -22.22
N GLY A 215 -3.53 -24.76 -22.22
CA GLY A 215 -2.38 -23.91 -21.90
C GLY A 215 -1.41 -23.64 -23.06
N ASP A 216 -1.72 -24.13 -24.26
CA ASP A 216 -0.98 -23.77 -25.47
C ASP A 216 -1.28 -22.33 -25.90
N SER A 217 -0.28 -21.70 -26.50
CA SER A 217 -0.42 -20.43 -27.22
C SER A 217 0.23 -20.56 -28.59
N LEU A 218 -0.18 -19.72 -29.55
CA LEU A 218 0.49 -19.70 -30.86
C LEU A 218 1.99 -19.44 -30.73
N TRP A 219 2.44 -18.65 -29.75
CA TRP A 219 3.85 -18.45 -29.43
C TRP A 219 4.56 -19.76 -29.09
N LYS A 220 4.05 -20.53 -28.11
CA LYS A 220 4.65 -21.81 -27.70
C LYS A 220 4.70 -22.80 -28.85
N ILE A 221 3.62 -22.87 -29.64
CA ILE A 221 3.52 -23.76 -30.81
C ILE A 221 4.51 -23.32 -31.90
N ALA A 222 4.58 -22.03 -32.22
CA ALA A 222 5.48 -21.48 -33.23
C ALA A 222 6.95 -21.75 -32.89
N LYS A 223 7.34 -21.43 -31.65
CA LYS A 223 8.67 -21.68 -31.11
C LYS A 223 9.06 -23.16 -31.18
N ALA A 224 8.16 -24.05 -30.76
CA ALA A 224 8.41 -25.49 -30.74
C ALA A 224 8.48 -26.14 -32.13
N ASN A 225 7.92 -25.49 -33.17
CA ASN A 225 7.85 -26.03 -34.52
C ASN A 225 8.63 -25.20 -35.56
N HIS A 226 9.53 -24.33 -35.09
CA HIS A 226 10.36 -23.45 -35.93
C HIS A 226 9.56 -22.73 -37.02
N THR A 227 8.51 -22.02 -36.60
CA THR A 227 7.73 -21.13 -37.47
C THR A 227 7.40 -19.84 -36.72
N THR A 228 6.67 -18.91 -37.33
CA THR A 228 6.21 -17.69 -36.66
C THR A 228 4.72 -17.73 -36.38
N ILE A 229 4.25 -16.90 -35.45
CA ILE A 229 2.80 -16.71 -35.22
C ILE A 229 2.11 -16.27 -36.51
N SER A 230 2.69 -15.29 -37.21
CA SER A 230 2.15 -14.80 -38.47
C SER A 230 1.99 -15.91 -39.51
N GLN A 231 2.99 -16.79 -39.65
CA GLN A 231 2.92 -17.91 -40.59
C GLN A 231 1.89 -18.96 -40.15
N LEU A 232 1.81 -19.26 -38.85
CA LEU A 232 0.77 -20.15 -38.32
C LEU A 232 -0.63 -19.62 -38.62
N MET A 233 -0.85 -18.33 -38.38
CA MET A 233 -2.13 -17.69 -38.64
C MET A 233 -2.49 -17.70 -40.12
N GLU A 234 -1.55 -17.34 -41.01
CA GLU A 234 -1.75 -17.37 -42.46
C GLU A 234 -2.06 -18.78 -42.96
N THR A 235 -1.30 -19.78 -42.51
CA THR A 235 -1.48 -21.18 -42.94
C THR A 235 -2.83 -21.77 -42.52
N ASN A 236 -3.42 -21.26 -41.44
CA ASN A 236 -4.66 -21.77 -40.85
C ASN A 236 -5.84 -20.80 -40.97
N ASP A 237 -5.70 -19.72 -41.75
CA ASP A 237 -6.71 -18.66 -41.92
C ASP A 237 -7.24 -18.10 -40.57
N LEU A 238 -6.39 -18.01 -39.55
CA LEU A 238 -6.77 -17.51 -38.23
C LEU A 238 -6.91 -15.98 -38.23
N LYS A 239 -7.98 -15.48 -37.61
CA LYS A 239 -8.28 -14.05 -37.51
C LYS A 239 -7.70 -13.38 -36.25
N SER A 240 -7.34 -14.19 -35.26
CA SER A 240 -6.76 -13.77 -33.99
C SER A 240 -5.78 -14.82 -33.49
N GLU A 241 -4.99 -14.47 -32.47
CA GLU A 241 -4.07 -15.41 -31.82
C GLU A 241 -4.77 -16.32 -30.80
N GLU A 242 -6.08 -16.14 -30.61
CA GLU A 242 -6.89 -16.95 -29.71
C GLU A 242 -7.10 -18.35 -30.31
N ILE A 243 -6.66 -19.36 -29.57
CA ILE A 243 -6.82 -20.77 -29.90
C ILE A 243 -7.46 -21.52 -28.74
N GLN A 244 -8.24 -22.55 -29.04
CA GLN A 244 -8.93 -23.36 -28.05
C GLN A 244 -8.44 -24.81 -28.08
N LYS A 245 -8.53 -25.47 -26.93
CA LYS A 245 -8.23 -26.90 -26.82
C LYS A 245 -9.05 -27.69 -27.84
N GLY A 246 -8.37 -28.52 -28.64
CA GLY A 246 -8.99 -29.34 -29.68
C GLY A 246 -8.92 -28.73 -31.08
N ASP A 247 -8.50 -27.47 -31.23
CA ASP A 247 -8.27 -26.86 -32.53
C ASP A 247 -7.19 -27.62 -33.30
N LYS A 248 -7.38 -27.74 -34.61
CA LYS A 248 -6.46 -28.45 -35.50
C LYS A 248 -5.69 -27.43 -36.31
N LEU A 249 -4.38 -27.39 -36.11
CA LEU A 249 -3.48 -26.49 -36.80
C LEU A 249 -2.58 -27.29 -37.77
N LEU A 250 -2.45 -26.77 -38.98
CA LEU A 250 -1.44 -27.16 -39.93
C LEU A 250 -0.22 -26.26 -39.71
N ILE A 251 0.91 -26.87 -39.33
CA ILE A 251 2.14 -26.16 -39.04
C ILE A 251 3.13 -26.42 -40.16
N VAL A 252 3.61 -25.35 -40.78
CA VAL A 252 4.68 -25.41 -41.79
C VAL A 252 5.96 -24.87 -41.16
N LYS A 253 6.98 -25.73 -41.10
CA LYS A 253 8.30 -25.38 -40.58
C LYS A 253 8.99 -24.44 -41.56
N MET A 254 9.52 -23.34 -41.03
CA MET A 254 10.27 -22.38 -41.83
C MET A 254 11.75 -22.77 -41.79
N VAL A 255 12.32 -23.02 -42.96
CA VAL A 255 13.76 -23.21 -43.14
C VAL A 255 14.23 -22.05 -44.00
N SER A 256 14.94 -21.11 -43.39
CA SER A 256 15.60 -19.99 -44.07
C SER A 256 17.10 -20.18 -44.06
#